data_AF-I0QP59-F1
#
_entry.id   AF-I0QP59-F1
#
_cell.length_a   1.000
_cell.length_b   1.000
_cell.length_c   1.000
_cell.angle_alpha   90.00
_cell.angle_beta   90.00
_cell.angle_gamma   90.00
#
_symmetry.space_group_name_H-M   'P 1'
#
loop_
_entity.id
_entity.type
_entity.pdbx_description
1 polymer ?
#
loop_
_entity_poly.entity_id
_entity_poly.type
_entity_poly.pdbx_seq_one_letter_code
_entity_poly.pdbx_strand_id
1 'polypeptide(L)'
;MKKIMIAMGLSLSLLSLFGCHNKIFAQEQPFEAMQQSYKGVLPCADCGGIETSLFLQQDGTYILNEVYQVKPKGNQSYAQYGRWARTADKLVLTEANGEKRYFRPAGDNLEMLDMHGEQIHASSSHPMQHFQLKPAEQRMPQTPMPLSGMVHYQANNVVFTDCATGKVIPVATSSLLEKAYMDARHSPDQLIFVSMDGHFQLEPGGDEGKGHKLLVADSNIIADASKHCK
;
A
#
# COMPACT_ATOMS: atom_id res chain seq x y z
N MET A 1 -5.30 -41.84 72.67
CA MET A 1 -5.79 -43.07 72.01
C MET A 1 -7.30 -43.20 72.20
N LYS A 2 -8.07 -43.11 71.10
CA LYS A 2 -9.49 -43.52 70.83
C LYS A 2 -10.11 -42.46 69.89
N LYS A 3 -10.07 -42.64 68.57
CA LYS A 3 -10.99 -43.41 67.69
C LYS A 3 -12.43 -42.86 67.67
N ILE A 4 -12.69 -42.06 66.62
CA ILE A 4 -13.85 -42.01 65.69
C ILE A 4 -15.21 -42.40 66.25
N MET A 5 -16.22 -41.52 66.09
CA MET A 5 -17.57 -41.88 65.64
C MET A 5 -18.22 -40.76 64.81
N ILE A 6 -18.87 -41.19 63.73
CA ILE A 6 -19.62 -40.44 62.72
C ILE A 6 -21.09 -40.32 63.18
N ALA A 7 -21.75 -39.18 62.97
CA ALA A 7 -23.23 -39.12 62.89
C ALA A 7 -23.73 -37.86 62.15
N MET A 8 -24.02 -38.07 60.86
CA MET A 8 -25.19 -37.64 60.06
C MET A 8 -26.06 -36.47 60.55
N GLY A 9 -26.21 -35.44 59.70
CA GLY A 9 -27.25 -34.42 59.83
C GLY A 9 -27.56 -33.77 58.47
N LEU A 10 -28.69 -34.13 57.87
CA LEU A 10 -29.27 -33.53 56.66
C LEU A 10 -29.41 -32.01 56.80
N SER A 11 -28.98 -31.24 55.79
CA SER A 11 -29.73 -30.04 55.40
C SER A 11 -29.45 -29.60 53.96
N LEU A 12 -30.56 -29.51 53.23
CA LEU A 12 -30.87 -28.63 52.10
C LEU A 12 -29.82 -28.43 51.00
N SER A 13 -30.06 -29.19 49.93
CA SER A 13 -29.79 -28.80 48.55
C SER A 13 -30.29 -27.38 48.24
N LEU A 14 -29.40 -26.40 48.31
CA LEU A 14 -29.57 -25.10 47.64
C LEU A 14 -29.06 -25.24 46.22
N LEU A 15 -29.98 -25.10 45.24
CA LEU A 15 -29.67 -25.03 43.83
C LEU A 15 -28.73 -23.84 43.57
N SER A 16 -27.43 -24.10 43.50
CA SER A 16 -26.50 -23.23 42.80
C SER A 16 -26.73 -23.40 41.31
N LEU A 17 -27.61 -22.56 40.76
CA LEU A 17 -27.63 -22.24 39.34
C LEU A 17 -26.29 -21.60 38.99
N PHE A 18 -25.28 -22.43 38.73
CA PHE A 18 -24.11 -22.03 37.96
C PHE A 18 -24.61 -21.78 36.54
N GLY A 19 -25.14 -20.58 36.32
CA GLY A 19 -25.29 -20.04 34.99
C GLY A 19 -23.90 -20.04 34.36
N CYS A 20 -23.67 -20.94 33.42
CA CYS A 20 -22.54 -20.87 32.52
C CYS A 20 -22.65 -19.52 31.80
N HIS A 21 -21.94 -18.51 32.31
CA HIS A 21 -21.52 -17.39 31.50
C HIS A 21 -20.53 -17.97 30.48
N ASN A 22 -21.07 -18.51 29.39
CA ASN A 22 -20.34 -18.57 28.13
C ASN A 22 -20.01 -17.11 27.80
N LYS A 23 -18.87 -16.63 28.30
CA LYS A 23 -18.15 -15.57 27.62
C LYS A 23 -17.76 -16.21 26.30
N ILE A 24 -18.65 -16.09 25.31
CA ILE A 24 -18.26 -16.07 23.92
C ILE A 24 -17.35 -14.85 23.85
N PHE A 25 -16.07 -15.06 24.15
CA PHE A 25 -15.04 -14.23 23.55
C PHE A 25 -15.19 -14.51 22.07
N ALA A 26 -16.08 -13.74 21.44
CA ALA A 26 -15.92 -13.41 20.05
C ALA A 26 -14.58 -12.68 20.04
N GLN A 27 -13.52 -13.47 19.90
CA GLN A 27 -12.25 -12.97 19.44
C GLN A 27 -12.61 -12.49 18.03
N GLU A 28 -13.00 -11.22 17.93
CA GLU A 28 -12.87 -10.48 16.70
C GLU A 28 -11.41 -10.72 16.32
N GLN A 29 -11.20 -11.67 15.41
CA GLN A 29 -9.97 -11.73 14.65
C GLN A 29 -9.75 -10.28 14.24
N PRO A 30 -8.64 -9.63 14.67
CA PRO A 30 -8.32 -8.35 14.11
C PRO A 30 -8.44 -8.56 12.61
N PHE A 31 -9.35 -7.85 11.95
CA PHE A 31 -9.34 -7.79 10.51
C PHE A 31 -8.04 -7.07 10.21
N GLU A 32 -6.94 -7.80 10.17
CA GLU A 32 -5.69 -7.32 9.64
C GLU A 32 -6.09 -6.88 8.25
N ALA A 33 -6.17 -5.55 8.08
CA ALA A 33 -6.53 -4.95 6.82
C ALA A 33 -5.38 -5.29 5.88
N MET A 34 -5.45 -6.48 5.29
CA MET A 34 -4.46 -6.98 4.37
C MET A 34 -4.41 -5.98 3.24
N GLN A 35 -3.21 -5.46 2.97
CA GLN A 35 -2.96 -4.63 1.80
C GLN A 35 -3.63 -5.27 0.59
N GLN A 36 -4.57 -4.55 -0.02
CA GLN A 36 -5.35 -5.13 -1.11
C GLN A 36 -4.51 -5.01 -2.38
N SER A 37 -4.23 -6.14 -3.01
CA SER A 37 -3.47 -6.19 -4.25
C SER A 37 -4.30 -6.83 -5.35
N TYR A 38 -4.29 -6.19 -6.51
CA TYR A 38 -5.11 -6.53 -7.66
C TYR A 38 -4.24 -6.66 -8.90
N LYS A 39 -4.57 -7.60 -9.79
CA LYS A 39 -3.86 -7.83 -11.04
C LYS A 39 -4.81 -8.16 -12.18
N GLY A 40 -4.48 -7.71 -13.38
CA GLY A 40 -5.24 -8.03 -14.60
C GLY A 40 -4.51 -7.56 -15.86
N VAL A 41 -5.11 -7.83 -17.02
CA VAL A 41 -4.65 -7.30 -18.31
C VAL A 41 -5.75 -6.40 -18.85
N LEU A 42 -5.52 -5.08 -18.82
CA LEU A 42 -6.47 -4.09 -19.30
C LEU A 42 -6.32 -3.90 -20.82
N PRO A 43 -7.38 -3.48 -21.54
CA PRO A 43 -7.33 -3.30 -22.98
C PRO A 43 -6.43 -2.13 -23.36
N CYS A 44 -5.76 -2.25 -24.50
CA CYS A 44 -4.82 -1.26 -25.03
C CYS A 44 -5.22 -0.89 -26.46
N ALA A 45 -5.19 0.39 -26.79
CA ALA A 45 -5.62 0.86 -28.12
C ALA A 45 -4.66 0.40 -29.24
N ASP A 46 -3.36 0.34 -28.95
CA ASP A 46 -2.28 0.13 -29.92
C ASP A 46 -1.24 -0.91 -29.48
N CYS A 47 -1.53 -1.68 -28.42
CA CYS A 47 -0.64 -2.72 -27.90
C CYS A 47 -1.40 -4.01 -27.56
N GLY A 48 -0.67 -5.09 -27.22
CA GLY A 48 -1.26 -6.41 -26.93
C GLY A 48 -2.14 -6.45 -25.67
N GLY A 49 -2.06 -5.41 -24.84
CA GLY A 49 -2.69 -5.31 -23.53
C GLY A 49 -1.75 -4.63 -22.54
N ILE A 50 -2.32 -4.21 -21.40
CA ILE A 50 -1.59 -3.56 -20.31
C ILE A 50 -1.66 -4.48 -19.09
N GLU A 51 -0.58 -5.20 -18.80
CA GLU A 51 -0.49 -5.96 -17.54
C GLU A 51 -0.44 -4.98 -16.38
N THR A 52 -1.49 -4.97 -15.58
CA THR A 52 -1.73 -3.96 -14.55
C THR A 52 -1.68 -4.60 -13.18
N SER A 53 -0.88 -4.05 -12.29
CA SER A 53 -0.67 -4.47 -10.91
C SER A 53 -0.95 -3.27 -9.98
N LEU A 54 -1.99 -3.35 -9.17
CA LEU A 54 -2.41 -2.29 -8.26
C LEU A 54 -2.27 -2.75 -6.81
N PHE A 55 -1.64 -1.94 -5.98
CA PHE A 55 -1.47 -2.14 -4.54
C PHE A 55 -2.14 -0.98 -3.80
N LEU A 56 -3.13 -1.28 -2.95
CA LEU A 56 -3.78 -0.33 -2.07
C LEU A 56 -3.27 -0.52 -0.65
N GLN A 57 -2.57 0.49 -0.16
CA GLN A 57 -1.99 0.47 1.18
C GLN A 57 -2.94 1.08 2.21
N GLN A 58 -2.90 0.53 3.43
CA GLN A 58 -3.75 0.98 4.54
C GLN A 58 -3.53 2.45 4.92
N ASP A 59 -2.34 3.00 4.63
CA ASP A 59 -2.01 4.40 4.87
C ASP A 59 -2.72 5.39 3.91
N GLY A 60 -3.55 4.89 2.98
CA GLY A 60 -4.24 5.68 1.97
C GLY A 60 -3.41 5.97 0.72
N THR A 61 -2.25 5.33 0.56
CA THR A 61 -1.42 5.42 -0.65
C THR A 61 -1.57 4.20 -1.54
N TYR A 62 -1.35 4.38 -2.84
CA TYR A 62 -1.37 3.27 -3.80
C TYR A 62 -0.07 3.22 -4.60
N ILE A 63 0.22 2.04 -5.15
CA ILE A 63 1.23 1.85 -6.19
C ILE A 63 0.53 1.15 -7.36
N LEU A 64 0.69 1.67 -8.57
CA LEU A 64 0.18 1.10 -9.80
C LEU A 64 1.36 0.85 -10.74
N ASN A 65 1.53 -0.39 -11.18
CA ASN A 65 2.53 -0.76 -12.18
C ASN A 65 1.84 -1.33 -13.42
N GLU A 66 2.23 -0.83 -14.58
CA GLU A 66 1.69 -1.16 -15.88
C GLU A 66 2.81 -1.62 -16.80
N VAL A 67 2.64 -2.79 -17.43
CA VAL A 67 3.55 -3.29 -18.47
C VAL A 67 2.80 -3.34 -19.80
N TYR A 68 3.17 -2.44 -20.69
CA TYR A 68 2.59 -2.29 -22.02
C TYR A 68 3.25 -3.28 -22.97
N GLN A 69 2.45 -4.15 -23.59
CA GLN A 69 2.93 -5.19 -24.49
C GLN A 69 3.12 -4.65 -25.92
N VAL A 70 4.14 -3.80 -26.11
CA VAL A 70 4.40 -3.09 -27.38
C VAL A 70 5.31 -3.91 -28.30
N LYS A 71 4.75 -4.51 -29.36
CA LYS A 71 5.53 -5.21 -30.40
C LYS A 71 5.80 -4.28 -31.59
N PRO A 72 7.00 -4.30 -32.20
CA PRO A 72 8.19 -5.11 -31.86
C PRO A 72 9.15 -4.42 -30.87
N LYS A 73 8.79 -3.24 -30.35
CA LYS A 73 9.67 -2.39 -29.53
C LYS A 73 10.08 -3.00 -28.17
N GLY A 74 9.42 -4.08 -27.76
CA GLY A 74 9.60 -4.70 -26.44
C GLY A 74 8.62 -4.11 -25.42
N ASN A 75 8.42 -4.84 -24.33
CA ASN A 75 7.51 -4.40 -23.29
C ASN A 75 8.06 -3.14 -22.60
N GLN A 76 7.18 -2.19 -22.29
CA GLN A 76 7.54 -0.97 -21.56
C GLN A 76 6.84 -0.99 -20.19
N SER A 77 7.60 -0.82 -19.12
CA SER A 77 7.05 -0.78 -17.76
C SER A 77 7.00 0.65 -17.25
N TYR A 78 5.89 0.99 -16.61
CA TYR A 78 5.68 2.26 -15.95
C TYR A 78 5.09 2.01 -14.57
N ALA A 79 5.60 2.71 -13.56
CA ALA A 79 5.02 2.71 -12.23
C ALA A 79 4.61 4.13 -11.84
N GLN A 80 3.53 4.24 -11.09
CA GLN A 80 3.06 5.47 -10.50
C GLN A 80 2.52 5.21 -9.10
N TYR A 81 2.41 6.27 -8.32
CA TYR A 81 1.92 6.22 -6.97
C TYR A 81 1.08 7.46 -6.66
N GLY A 82 0.43 7.42 -5.51
CA GLY A 82 -0.30 8.58 -5.02
C GLY A 82 -1.26 8.19 -3.92
N ARG A 83 -2.38 8.91 -3.85
CA ARG A 83 -3.43 8.71 -2.85
C ARG A 83 -4.58 7.93 -3.44
N TRP A 84 -5.23 7.10 -2.65
CA TRP A 84 -6.50 6.50 -3.03
C TRP A 84 -7.60 6.84 -2.05
N ALA A 85 -8.83 6.88 -2.55
CA ALA A 85 -10.04 7.02 -1.76
C ALA A 85 -11.10 6.05 -2.29
N ARG A 86 -11.86 5.43 -1.39
CA ARG A 86 -12.90 4.47 -1.74
C ARG A 86 -14.23 4.85 -1.10
N THR A 87 -15.28 4.75 -1.90
CA THR A 87 -16.70 4.80 -1.50
C THR A 87 -17.33 3.43 -1.75
N ALA A 88 -18.64 3.29 -1.53
CA ALA A 88 -19.35 2.05 -1.87
C ALA A 88 -19.22 1.71 -3.36
N ASP A 89 -19.31 2.71 -4.24
CA ASP A 89 -19.44 2.49 -5.69
C ASP A 89 -18.16 2.77 -6.47
N LYS A 90 -17.20 3.47 -5.88
CA LYS A 90 -16.03 3.99 -6.60
C LYS A 90 -14.76 3.96 -5.77
N LEU A 91 -13.68 3.48 -6.38
CA LEU A 91 -12.30 3.65 -5.98
C LEU A 91 -11.66 4.70 -6.90
N VAL A 92 -11.05 5.72 -6.31
CA VAL A 92 -10.36 6.80 -7.01
C VAL A 92 -8.89 6.74 -6.65
N LEU A 93 -8.03 6.62 -7.66
CA LEU A 93 -6.59 6.82 -7.54
C LEU A 93 -6.28 8.25 -7.98
N THR A 94 -5.47 8.97 -7.21
CA THR A 94 -5.07 10.36 -7.50
C THR A 94 -3.55 10.47 -7.40
N GLU A 95 -2.91 10.81 -8.51
CA GLU A 95 -1.47 11.03 -8.61
C GLU A 95 -1.07 12.44 -8.14
N ALA A 96 0.22 12.69 -7.98
CA ALA A 96 0.80 13.97 -7.54
C ALA A 96 0.39 15.17 -8.42
N ASN A 97 0.24 14.95 -9.73
CA ASN A 97 -0.17 15.96 -10.70
C ASN A 97 -1.70 16.21 -10.70
N GLY A 98 -2.47 15.47 -9.88
CA GLY A 98 -3.93 15.55 -9.81
C GLY A 98 -4.66 14.68 -10.82
N GLU A 99 -3.96 13.95 -11.69
CA GLU A 99 -4.58 12.96 -12.59
C GLU A 99 -5.27 11.87 -11.79
N LYS A 100 -6.42 11.44 -12.30
CA LYS A 100 -7.30 10.48 -11.62
C LYS A 100 -7.53 9.27 -12.48
N ARG A 101 -7.58 8.12 -11.81
CA ARG A 101 -7.98 6.85 -12.39
C ARG A 101 -9.07 6.23 -11.53
N TYR A 102 -10.06 5.62 -12.17
CA TYR A 102 -11.29 5.24 -11.53
C TYR A 102 -11.55 3.75 -11.70
N PHE A 103 -11.99 3.12 -10.63
CA PHE A 103 -12.48 1.75 -10.63
C PHE A 103 -13.79 1.68 -9.84
N ARG A 104 -14.61 0.68 -10.10
CA ARG A 104 -15.72 0.30 -9.22
C ARG A 104 -15.50 -1.10 -8.64
N PRO A 105 -15.92 -1.36 -7.40
CA PRO A 105 -16.00 -2.73 -6.89
C PRO A 105 -17.00 -3.57 -7.69
N ALA A 106 -16.62 -4.79 -8.06
CA ALA A 106 -17.48 -5.76 -8.73
C ALA A 106 -17.26 -7.14 -8.07
N GLY A 107 -17.99 -7.41 -6.99
CA GLY A 107 -17.66 -8.51 -6.07
C GLY A 107 -16.29 -8.25 -5.45
N ASP A 108 -15.40 -9.24 -5.49
CA ASP A 108 -14.02 -9.10 -5.03
C ASP A 108 -13.11 -8.41 -6.07
N ASN A 109 -13.58 -8.19 -7.30
CA ASN A 109 -12.79 -7.58 -8.38
C ASN A 109 -12.91 -6.05 -8.39
N LEU A 110 -12.02 -5.42 -9.16
CA LEU A 110 -12.13 -4.02 -9.55
C LEU A 110 -12.38 -3.93 -11.05
N GLU A 111 -13.41 -3.20 -11.44
CA GLU A 111 -13.72 -2.89 -12.83
C GLU A 111 -13.30 -1.47 -13.16
N MET A 112 -12.49 -1.30 -14.20
CA MET A 112 -12.02 0.00 -14.66
C MET A 112 -13.20 0.83 -15.18
N LEU A 113 -13.24 2.09 -14.77
CA LEU A 113 -14.17 3.10 -15.25
C LEU A 113 -13.45 4.02 -16.25
N ASP A 114 -14.22 4.83 -16.96
CA ASP A 114 -13.66 5.80 -17.90
C ASP A 114 -12.96 6.98 -17.17
N MET A 115 -12.44 7.95 -17.93
CA MET A 115 -11.75 9.12 -17.39
C MET A 115 -12.63 10.08 -16.58
N HIS A 116 -13.96 9.95 -16.64
CA HIS A 116 -14.92 10.70 -15.83
C HIS A 116 -15.41 9.87 -14.62
N GLY A 117 -14.99 8.60 -14.54
CA GLY A 117 -15.45 7.65 -13.54
C GLY A 117 -16.87 7.16 -13.81
N GLU A 118 -17.27 7.07 -15.07
CA GLU A 118 -18.49 6.44 -15.56
C GLU A 118 -18.21 5.01 -16.05
N GLN A 119 -19.25 4.19 -16.13
CA GLN A 119 -19.11 2.82 -16.59
C GLN A 119 -18.74 2.79 -18.08
N ILE A 120 -17.70 2.03 -18.43
CA ILE A 120 -17.35 1.78 -19.82
C ILE A 120 -18.43 0.87 -20.42
N HIS A 121 -19.12 1.32 -21.46
CA HIS A 121 -20.13 0.50 -22.12
C HIS A 121 -19.48 -0.63 -22.92
N ALA A 122 -19.90 -1.86 -22.64
CA ALA A 122 -19.46 -3.03 -23.40
C ALA A 122 -19.81 -2.86 -24.88
N SER A 123 -18.87 -3.20 -25.76
CA SER A 123 -19.15 -3.43 -27.18
C SER A 123 -18.70 -4.83 -27.58
N SER A 124 -19.09 -5.27 -28.77
CA SER A 124 -18.57 -6.53 -29.34
C SER A 124 -17.04 -6.53 -29.50
N SER A 125 -16.44 -5.35 -29.70
CA SER A 125 -14.98 -5.17 -29.76
C SER A 125 -14.31 -5.05 -28.39
N HIS A 126 -15.04 -4.65 -27.35
CA HIS A 126 -14.51 -4.45 -26.00
C HIS A 126 -15.49 -5.00 -24.93
N PRO A 127 -15.48 -6.31 -24.67
CA PRO A 127 -16.34 -6.91 -23.64
C PRO A 127 -15.93 -6.47 -22.23
N MET A 128 -16.90 -6.26 -21.33
CA MET A 128 -16.66 -5.78 -19.95
C MET A 128 -15.66 -6.62 -19.15
N GLN A 129 -15.59 -7.94 -19.40
CA GLN A 129 -14.68 -8.86 -18.73
C GLN A 129 -13.19 -8.50 -18.91
N HIS A 130 -12.85 -7.71 -19.93
CA HIS A 130 -11.47 -7.29 -20.21
C HIS A 130 -11.05 -6.06 -19.40
N PHE A 131 -11.97 -5.39 -18.71
CA PHE A 131 -11.70 -4.20 -17.92
C PHE A 131 -11.57 -4.49 -16.41
N GLN A 132 -11.25 -5.72 -16.03
CA GLN A 132 -11.23 -6.14 -14.63
C GLN A 132 -9.83 -6.45 -14.10
N LEU A 133 -9.56 -6.02 -12.87
CA LEU A 133 -8.47 -6.50 -12.04
C LEU A 133 -9.04 -7.42 -10.96
N LYS A 134 -8.37 -8.55 -10.73
CA LYS A 134 -8.76 -9.55 -9.73
C LYS A 134 -7.82 -9.49 -8.52
N PRO A 135 -8.28 -9.83 -7.30
CA PRO A 135 -7.38 -9.99 -6.16
C PRO A 135 -6.26 -10.97 -6.49
N ALA A 136 -5.03 -10.62 -6.13
CA ALA A 136 -3.87 -11.45 -6.39
C ALA A 136 -2.75 -11.14 -5.41
N GLU A 137 -2.19 -12.15 -4.76
CA GLU A 137 -0.94 -12.02 -4.02
C GLU A 137 0.23 -11.76 -4.98
N GLN A 138 0.98 -10.69 -4.74
CA GLN A 138 2.06 -10.23 -5.61
C GLN A 138 3.10 -9.43 -4.83
N ARG A 139 4.34 -9.44 -5.33
CA ARG A 139 5.44 -8.64 -4.78
C ARG A 139 5.33 -7.20 -5.28
N MET A 140 5.72 -6.22 -4.46
CA MET A 140 5.77 -4.83 -4.89
C MET A 140 6.69 -4.66 -6.11
N PRO A 141 6.32 -3.79 -7.06
CA PRO A 141 7.10 -3.57 -8.27
C PRO A 141 8.41 -2.86 -7.92
N GLN A 142 9.48 -3.23 -8.63
CA GLN A 142 10.78 -2.55 -8.56
C GLN A 142 10.97 -1.55 -9.71
N THR A 143 9.92 -1.30 -10.49
CA THR A 143 9.95 -0.31 -11.58
C THR A 143 10.12 1.08 -10.96
N PRO A 144 11.21 1.80 -11.27
CA PRO A 144 11.41 3.14 -10.74
C PRO A 144 10.31 4.10 -11.23
N MET A 145 9.91 5.01 -10.36
CA MET A 145 8.94 6.06 -10.65
C MET A 145 9.46 7.40 -10.13
N PRO A 146 9.09 8.52 -10.74
CA PRO A 146 9.54 9.84 -10.29
C PRO A 146 8.85 10.22 -8.97
N LEU A 147 9.63 10.59 -7.96
CA LEU A 147 9.16 11.11 -6.68
C LEU A 147 9.82 12.45 -6.37
N SER A 148 9.13 13.26 -5.58
CA SER A 148 9.71 14.47 -4.99
C SER A 148 9.30 14.63 -3.54
N GLY A 149 10.21 15.09 -2.70
CA GLY A 149 10.01 15.12 -1.26
C GLY A 149 11.12 15.82 -0.51
N MET A 150 10.92 15.97 0.79
CA MET A 150 11.93 16.52 1.69
C MET A 150 12.71 15.37 2.34
N VAL A 151 14.02 15.34 2.14
CA VAL A 151 14.93 14.39 2.77
C VAL A 151 15.53 14.98 4.03
N HIS A 152 15.61 14.15 5.07
CA HIS A 152 16.31 14.46 6.31
C HIS A 152 17.27 13.31 6.66
N TYR A 153 18.56 13.63 6.76
CA TYR A 153 19.57 12.69 7.25
C TYR A 153 19.71 12.85 8.76
N GLN A 154 19.28 11.85 9.53
CA GLN A 154 19.46 11.82 11.00
C GLN A 154 20.26 10.59 11.41
N ALA A 155 21.58 10.74 11.56
CA ALA A 155 22.51 9.68 11.98
C ALA A 155 22.31 8.34 11.22
N ASN A 156 21.47 7.44 11.74
CA ASN A 156 21.22 6.11 11.19
C ASN A 156 19.86 5.98 10.48
N ASN A 157 19.04 7.03 10.45
CA ASN A 157 17.71 7.02 9.85
C ASN A 157 17.64 8.14 8.81
N VAL A 158 17.52 7.76 7.54
CA VAL A 158 17.21 8.68 6.46
C VAL A 158 15.72 8.60 6.19
N VAL A 159 15.03 9.74 6.25
CA VAL A 159 13.59 9.80 6.00
C VAL A 159 13.29 10.71 4.81
N PHE A 160 12.33 10.29 4.01
CA PHE A 160 11.78 11.04 2.88
C PHE A 160 10.33 11.40 3.17
N THR A 161 10.04 12.69 3.24
CA THR A 161 8.67 13.21 3.34
C THR A 161 8.17 13.51 1.95
N ASP A 162 7.32 12.64 1.42
CA ASP A 162 6.81 12.72 0.06
C ASP A 162 5.89 13.94 -0.13
N CYS A 163 6.17 14.75 -1.16
CA CYS A 163 5.38 15.95 -1.44
C CYS A 163 3.94 15.63 -1.88
N ALA A 164 3.72 14.52 -2.58
CA ALA A 164 2.42 14.19 -3.16
C ALA A 164 1.40 13.68 -2.12
N THR A 165 1.88 12.91 -1.15
CA THR A 165 1.05 12.20 -0.18
C THR A 165 1.21 12.71 1.25
N GLY A 166 2.29 13.44 1.53
CA GLY A 166 2.69 13.88 2.87
C GLY A 166 3.23 12.75 3.75
N LYS A 167 3.47 11.55 3.19
CA LYS A 167 3.94 10.40 3.97
C LYS A 167 5.43 10.52 4.26
N VAL A 168 5.79 10.21 5.50
CA VAL A 168 7.18 10.05 5.92
C VAL A 168 7.55 8.58 5.72
N ILE A 169 8.53 8.33 4.87
CA ILE A 169 8.93 7.00 4.44
C ILE A 169 10.41 6.82 4.75
N PRO A 170 10.81 5.75 5.46
CA PRO A 170 12.22 5.43 5.64
C PRO A 170 12.86 5.10 4.29
N VAL A 171 14.07 5.60 4.08
CA VAL A 171 14.82 5.39 2.84
C VAL A 171 15.88 4.32 3.07
N ALA A 172 15.98 3.36 2.17
CA ALA A 172 17.05 2.38 2.18
C ALA A 172 18.42 3.06 1.99
N THR A 173 19.48 2.49 2.56
CA THR A 173 20.84 3.03 2.43
C THR A 173 21.21 3.23 0.96
N SER A 174 21.55 4.48 0.60
CA SER A 174 21.89 4.86 -0.77
C SER A 174 23.05 5.86 -0.80
N SER A 175 24.18 5.44 -1.36
CA SER A 175 25.35 6.30 -1.55
C SER A 175 25.11 7.39 -2.60
N LEU A 176 24.21 7.16 -3.56
CA LEU A 176 23.83 8.16 -4.56
C LEU A 176 23.05 9.30 -3.91
N LEU A 177 22.08 8.97 -3.05
CA LEU A 177 21.30 9.97 -2.32
C LEU A 177 22.19 10.73 -1.32
N GLU A 178 23.06 10.03 -0.60
CA GLU A 178 23.99 10.64 0.35
C GLU A 178 24.90 11.65 -0.33
N LYS A 179 25.48 11.27 -1.47
CA LYS A 179 26.31 12.17 -2.27
C LYS A 179 25.54 13.41 -2.71
N ALA A 180 24.34 13.25 -3.27
CA ALA A 180 23.52 14.37 -3.73
C ALA A 180 23.15 15.32 -2.58
N TYR A 181 22.80 14.77 -1.42
CA TYR A 181 22.49 15.53 -0.22
C TYR A 181 23.69 16.34 0.29
N MET A 182 24.89 15.73 0.36
CA MET A 182 26.11 16.40 0.82
C MET A 182 26.63 17.44 -0.17
N ASP A 183 26.43 17.23 -1.48
CA ASP A 183 26.82 18.18 -2.53
C ASP A 183 25.91 19.44 -2.53
N ALA A 184 24.66 19.32 -2.06
CA ALA A 184 23.81 20.48 -1.82
C ALA A 184 24.33 21.27 -0.61
N ARG A 185 24.66 22.55 -0.75
CA ARG A 185 25.08 23.37 0.41
C ARG A 185 23.89 23.64 1.32
N HIS A 186 23.95 23.14 2.57
CA HIS A 186 22.88 23.30 3.54
C HIS A 186 23.41 23.38 4.99
N SER A 187 22.56 23.81 5.91
CA SER A 187 22.88 23.78 7.36
C SER A 187 22.76 22.36 7.91
N PRO A 188 23.48 22.01 8.99
CA PRO A 188 23.29 20.72 9.66
C PRO A 188 21.81 20.45 9.99
N ASP A 189 21.37 19.20 9.84
CA ASP A 189 19.99 18.73 10.10
C ASP A 189 18.89 19.46 9.31
N GLN A 190 19.23 20.15 8.22
CA GLN A 190 18.24 20.83 7.37
C GLN A 190 17.48 19.82 6.49
N LEU A 191 16.17 19.98 6.38
CA LEU A 191 15.34 19.29 5.38
C LEU A 191 15.68 19.80 3.97
N ILE A 192 16.08 18.90 3.07
CA ILE A 192 16.46 19.23 1.69
C ILE A 192 15.47 18.66 0.71
N PHE A 193 14.98 19.49 -0.22
CA PHE A 193 14.14 19.00 -1.29
C PHE A 193 14.96 18.10 -2.23
N VAL A 194 14.42 16.93 -2.53
CA VAL A 194 14.99 15.96 -3.46
C VAL A 194 13.94 15.54 -4.47
N SER A 195 14.32 15.55 -5.74
CA SER A 195 13.61 14.90 -6.84
C SER A 195 14.43 13.70 -7.29
N MET A 196 13.83 12.52 -7.45
CA MET A 196 14.54 11.31 -7.87
C MET A 196 13.59 10.28 -8.47
N ASP A 197 14.14 9.34 -9.23
CA ASP A 197 13.44 8.09 -9.52
C ASP A 197 13.74 7.08 -8.42
N GLY A 198 12.70 6.41 -7.94
CA GLY A 198 12.79 5.44 -6.86
C GLY A 198 11.70 4.37 -6.95
N HIS A 199 11.81 3.32 -6.15
CA HIS A 199 10.76 2.31 -5.99
C HIS A 199 10.56 1.96 -4.52
N PHE A 200 9.42 1.34 -4.22
CA PHE A 200 9.11 0.90 -2.86
C PHE A 200 9.44 -0.59 -2.68
N GLN A 201 10.03 -0.92 -1.55
CA GLN A 201 10.29 -2.29 -1.12
C GLN A 201 9.63 -2.55 0.24
N LEU A 202 9.18 -3.78 0.46
CA LEU A 202 8.80 -4.25 1.79
C LEU A 202 10.03 -4.88 2.43
N GLU A 203 10.48 -4.33 3.55
CA GLU A 203 11.45 -5.00 4.42
C GLU A 203 10.70 -5.87 5.42
N PRO A 204 11.06 -7.16 5.59
CA PRO A 204 10.49 -8.01 6.62
C PRO A 204 10.70 -7.38 8.01
N GLY A 205 9.65 -7.32 8.82
CA GLY A 205 9.73 -6.73 10.14
C GLY A 205 10.51 -7.64 11.09
N GLY A 206 11.49 -7.09 11.80
CA GLY A 206 12.01 -7.67 13.04
C GLY A 206 10.90 -7.80 14.10
N ASP A 207 11.25 -8.31 15.29
CA ASP A 207 10.46 -8.70 16.49
C ASP A 207 8.92 -8.50 16.57
N GLU A 208 8.32 -7.48 15.95
CA GLU A 208 6.86 -7.29 15.81
C GLU A 208 6.25 -7.92 14.53
N GLY A 209 7.07 -8.50 13.64
CA GLY A 209 6.63 -9.30 12.50
C GLY A 209 5.91 -8.55 11.37
N LYS A 210 5.65 -7.24 11.53
CA LYS A 210 5.06 -6.38 10.50
C LYS A 210 6.16 -5.75 9.67
N GLY A 211 6.29 -6.20 8.42
CA GLY A 211 7.18 -5.57 7.45
C GLY A 211 6.84 -4.10 7.23
N HIS A 212 7.86 -3.28 6.99
CA HIS A 212 7.69 -1.85 6.73
C HIS A 212 8.14 -1.48 5.32
N LYS A 213 7.48 -0.47 4.76
CA LYS A 213 7.76 0.03 3.41
C LYS A 213 9.00 0.93 3.45
N LEU A 214 10.01 0.58 2.67
CA LEU A 214 11.19 1.40 2.40
C LEU A 214 11.07 2.05 1.02
N LEU A 215 11.62 3.24 0.89
CA LEU A 215 11.92 3.87 -0.40
C LEU A 215 13.35 3.57 -0.81
N VAL A 216 13.54 3.03 -2.01
CA VAL A 216 14.85 2.83 -2.62
C VAL A 216 15.08 3.93 -3.63
N ALA A 217 16.20 4.65 -3.52
CA ALA A 217 16.60 5.67 -4.48
C ALA A 217 17.36 5.02 -5.65
N ASP A 218 16.80 5.09 -6.86
CA ASP A 218 17.35 4.43 -8.05
C ASP A 218 18.23 5.35 -8.89
N SER A 219 17.70 6.49 -9.35
CA SER A 219 18.41 7.36 -10.31
C SER A 219 17.85 8.79 -10.36
N ASN A 220 18.41 9.64 -11.24
CA ASN A 220 17.94 11.01 -11.49
C ASN A 220 17.80 11.88 -10.22
N ILE A 221 18.68 11.64 -9.24
CA ILE A 221 18.64 12.31 -7.93
C ILE A 221 19.17 13.74 -8.05
N ILE A 222 18.32 14.71 -7.73
CA ILE A 222 18.63 16.13 -7.71
C ILE A 222 18.21 16.68 -6.34
N ALA A 223 19.18 17.20 -5.59
CA ALA A 223 18.96 17.85 -4.30
C ALA A 223 19.04 19.39 -4.45
N ASP A 224 18.10 20.11 -3.82
CA ASP A 224 18.01 21.56 -3.88
C ASP A 224 17.59 22.13 -2.52
N ALA A 225 18.56 22.72 -1.81
CA ALA A 225 18.33 23.30 -0.47
C ALA A 225 17.44 24.55 -0.48
N SER A 226 17.16 25.14 -1.66
CA SER A 226 16.33 26.33 -1.80
C SER A 226 14.85 26.03 -2.09
N LYS A 227 14.53 24.77 -2.39
CA LYS A 227 13.17 24.33 -2.71
C LYS A 227 12.49 23.68 -1.52
N HIS A 228 11.16 23.71 -1.56
CA HIS A 228 10.28 23.00 -0.64
C HIS A 228 9.14 22.36 -1.44
N CYS A 229 8.46 21.39 -0.84
CA CYS A 229 7.15 20.97 -1.35
C CYS A 229 6.21 22.18 -1.43
N LYS A 230 5.35 22.19 -2.45
CA LYS A 230 4.34 23.24 -2.63
C LYS A 230 3.18 23.11 -1.65
#